data_AF-A0A6P2D4V7-F1
#
_entry.id   AF-A0A6P2D4V7-F1
#
_cell.length_a   1.000
_cell.length_b   1.000
_cell.length_c   1.000
_cell.angle_alpha   90.00
_cell.angle_beta   90.00
_cell.angle_gamma   90.00
#
_symmetry.space_group_name_H-M   'P 1'
#
loop_
_entity.id
_entity.type
_entity.pdbx_description
1 polymer ?
#
loop_
_entity_poly.entity_id
_entity_poly.type
_entity_poly.pdbx_seq_one_letter_code
_entity_poly.pdbx_strand_id
1 'polypeptide(L)'
;MLNLLPIVLALGASAPTAPAPNTPPLPGFRASAWFGEWVREEWVAEGVRALANAPPRFDPKKPTRLVIYATPNGNSIEQTLGCARAEALDWHFDIQHVAAQVRALRAVVSDENVVLVCVEADGLSWPAWKRKYRDGPARVLKVVEALRGWVPGGAARVTLAGHSGGGSFLFGLIDSADAIPEWIDRIVFLDANYSYTDADKHGDKLLAWLTGARSRRLVVIAYDDRNIELDGKKVIGLDGGTFRATGRMRTRFATDVTFAETTADDVTARTALDGRLALLVHANPKNKILHTALVGEMNGLLRGLTDPDAKPAWGTFGGPRAYTKWGQPAHGIPKRPPNAPGGAAFFKTLDQLTPAAREDAIAEEVLRGNIPDFLRTFQNVTVKAKDASGKEHTAVFEVMPDYLAVGSDTDFVRVPLTPQTAARIADAFGCALPTRKVVDEVYRASTVKLDPKPMTEDRESSATFARHNALIEEQRAGQKLGALVAGTKKDVVVSNRLAEKSNRVAIYGWHKADGKPIQPLTIVHGEKYVDYSHGVRLMSRTVAVDGKPRDVRHVLYSAGLNGLLSDEGPVLRPAY
;
A
#
# COMPACT_ATOMS: atom_id res chain seq x y z
N MET A 1 -49.04 8.60 4.78
CA MET A 1 -48.56 9.49 3.70
C MET A 1 -47.74 10.60 4.33
N LEU A 2 -46.42 10.39 4.45
CA LEU A 2 -45.46 11.45 4.77
C LEU A 2 -44.35 11.35 3.72
N ASN A 3 -44.17 12.43 2.96
CA ASN A 3 -43.20 12.55 1.87
C ASN A 3 -41.77 12.42 2.41
N LEU A 4 -41.07 11.37 1.97
CA LEU A 4 -39.61 11.28 2.03
C LEU A 4 -39.05 12.01 0.81
N LEU A 5 -38.44 13.18 1.03
CA LEU A 5 -37.57 13.84 0.07
C LEU A 5 -36.30 12.99 -0.12
N PRO A 6 -35.85 12.70 -1.35
CA PRO A 6 -34.54 12.10 -1.57
C PRO A 6 -33.46 13.18 -1.43
N ILE A 7 -32.56 13.02 -0.46
CA ILE A 7 -31.33 13.80 -0.38
C ILE A 7 -30.41 13.29 -1.48
N VAL A 8 -30.27 14.08 -2.54
CA VAL A 8 -29.29 13.90 -3.63
C VAL A 8 -28.13 14.87 -3.40
N LEU A 9 -26.95 14.46 -3.88
CA LEU A 9 -25.65 15.15 -3.95
C LEU A 9 -24.69 14.97 -2.78
N ALA A 10 -24.02 13.81 -2.76
CA ALA A 10 -22.60 13.79 -2.47
C ALA A 10 -21.85 14.31 -3.71
N LEU A 11 -21.59 15.62 -3.76
CA LEU A 11 -20.54 16.17 -4.62
C LEU A 11 -19.24 15.47 -4.22
N GLY A 12 -18.66 14.72 -5.16
CA GLY A 12 -17.38 14.06 -4.97
C GLY A 12 -16.32 15.10 -4.64
N ALA A 13 -15.92 15.16 -3.37
CA ALA A 13 -14.71 15.85 -2.98
C ALA A 13 -13.55 15.08 -3.60
N SER A 14 -13.11 15.50 -4.78
CA SER A 14 -11.83 15.08 -5.33
C SER A 14 -10.77 15.53 -4.33
N ALA A 15 -10.12 14.58 -3.65
CA ALA A 15 -8.89 14.88 -2.95
C ALA A 15 -7.94 15.54 -3.96
N PRO A 16 -7.32 16.68 -3.62
CA PRO A 16 -6.44 17.36 -4.55
C PRO A 16 -5.33 16.39 -4.97
N THR A 17 -5.11 16.24 -6.28
CA THR A 17 -3.88 15.67 -6.81
C THR A 17 -2.73 16.47 -6.20
N ALA A 18 -1.99 15.84 -5.30
CA ALA A 18 -0.95 16.56 -4.58
C ALA A 18 0.20 16.90 -5.55
N PRO A 19 0.69 18.16 -5.56
CA PRO A 19 1.91 18.50 -6.29
C PRO A 19 3.09 17.66 -5.75
N ALA A 20 4.14 17.52 -6.57
CA ALA A 20 5.35 16.79 -6.17
C ALA A 20 5.89 17.29 -4.82
N PRO A 21 6.45 16.42 -3.97
CA PRO A 21 6.81 16.82 -2.62
C PRO A 21 8.05 17.73 -2.62
N ASN A 22 8.05 18.80 -1.81
CA ASN A 22 9.09 19.85 -1.81
C ASN A 22 10.42 19.47 -1.10
N THR A 23 10.62 18.20 -0.73
CA THR A 23 11.81 17.71 -0.01
C THR A 23 12.49 16.65 -0.89
N PRO A 24 13.83 16.55 -0.95
CA PRO A 24 14.48 15.47 -1.67
C PRO A 24 13.94 14.09 -1.22
N PRO A 25 13.77 13.14 -2.16
CA PRO A 25 13.23 11.83 -1.85
C PRO A 25 14.06 11.13 -0.78
N LEU A 26 13.39 10.49 0.17
CA LEU A 26 14.05 9.54 1.07
C LEU A 26 14.66 8.40 0.22
N PRO A 27 15.87 7.91 0.53
CA PRO A 27 16.49 6.84 -0.25
C PRO A 27 15.59 5.61 -0.39
N GLY A 28 15.31 5.22 -1.64
CA GLY A 28 14.43 4.09 -1.95
C GLY A 28 12.93 4.39 -1.78
N PHE A 29 12.54 5.65 -1.62
CA PHE A 29 11.14 6.08 -1.65
C PHE A 29 10.82 6.81 -2.94
N ARG A 30 9.56 6.68 -3.36
CA ARG A 30 8.96 7.39 -4.49
C ARG A 30 7.74 8.18 -4.07
N ALA A 31 7.32 9.12 -4.91
CA ALA A 31 6.13 9.90 -4.65
C ALA A 31 4.87 9.01 -4.63
N SER A 32 4.02 9.21 -3.63
CA SER A 32 2.67 8.66 -3.56
C SER A 32 1.75 9.37 -4.56
N ALA A 33 0.69 8.67 -4.98
CA ALA A 33 -0.41 9.31 -5.70
C ALA A 33 -1.11 10.39 -4.85
N TRP A 34 -1.11 10.21 -3.52
CA TRP A 34 -1.97 10.94 -2.60
C TRP A 34 -1.16 11.72 -1.56
N PHE A 35 -1.69 12.88 -1.17
CA PHE A 35 -1.21 13.71 -0.04
C PHE A 35 0.26 14.18 -0.10
N GLY A 36 0.92 14.06 -1.26
CA GLY A 36 2.32 14.45 -1.44
C GLY A 36 3.28 13.58 -0.63
N GLU A 37 2.83 12.41 -0.18
CA GLU A 37 3.59 11.51 0.68
C GLU A 37 4.65 10.74 -0.13
N TRP A 38 5.55 10.09 0.59
CA TRP A 38 6.58 9.23 0.02
C TRP A 38 6.28 7.77 0.38
N VAL A 39 6.42 6.85 -0.55
CA VAL A 39 6.20 5.42 -0.31
C VAL A 39 7.39 4.56 -0.75
N ARG A 40 7.58 3.45 -0.03
CA ARG A 40 8.56 2.40 -0.35
C ARG A 40 7.91 1.05 -0.10
N GLU A 41 8.07 0.12 -1.02
CA GLU A 41 7.48 -1.22 -0.92
C GLU A 41 8.51 -2.30 -1.31
N GLU A 42 8.62 -3.35 -0.51
CA GLU A 42 9.38 -4.57 -0.87
C GLU A 42 8.99 -5.77 0.00
N TRP A 43 9.35 -6.97 -0.47
CA TRP A 43 9.41 -8.18 0.35
C TRP A 43 10.69 -8.15 1.19
N VAL A 44 10.56 -7.72 2.45
CA VAL A 44 11.69 -7.45 3.35
C VAL A 44 12.32 -8.69 3.96
N ALA A 45 11.54 -9.76 4.04
CA ALA A 45 11.98 -11.06 4.51
C ALA A 45 11.14 -12.14 3.84
N GLU A 46 11.53 -13.39 4.06
CA GLU A 46 10.79 -14.54 3.56
C GLU A 46 9.33 -14.52 4.06
N GLY A 47 8.39 -14.38 3.14
CA GLY A 47 6.97 -14.30 3.41
C GLY A 47 6.53 -13.02 4.13
N VAL A 48 7.32 -11.94 4.13
CA VAL A 48 6.91 -10.66 4.74
C VAL A 48 7.04 -9.52 3.74
N ARG A 49 5.89 -8.92 3.40
CA ARG A 49 5.79 -7.70 2.60
C ARG A 49 5.66 -6.49 3.53
N ALA A 50 6.28 -5.39 3.14
CA ALA A 50 6.17 -4.13 3.86
C ALA A 50 5.94 -2.95 2.89
N LEU A 51 5.09 -2.01 3.31
CA LEU A 51 4.88 -0.73 2.63
C LEU A 51 5.05 0.40 3.64
N ALA A 52 6.05 1.26 3.41
CA ALA A 52 6.25 2.48 4.16
C ALA A 52 5.53 3.66 3.52
N ASN A 53 5.00 4.54 4.36
CA ASN A 53 4.40 5.82 4.02
C ASN A 53 5.04 6.90 4.91
N ALA A 54 5.85 7.77 4.31
CA ALA A 54 6.53 8.88 4.95
C ALA A 54 5.81 10.21 4.65
N PRO A 55 5.93 11.21 5.56
CA PRO A 55 5.23 12.48 5.43
C PRO A 55 5.71 13.28 4.20
N PRO A 56 4.89 14.21 3.66
CA PRO A 56 5.27 15.02 2.50
C PRO A 56 6.51 15.89 2.73
N ARG A 57 6.76 16.27 3.99
CA ARG A 57 7.96 16.96 4.42
C ARG A 57 8.65 16.12 5.47
N PHE A 58 9.87 15.69 5.17
CA PHE A 58 10.74 14.99 6.11
C PHE A 58 11.86 15.93 6.53
N ASP A 59 11.96 16.23 7.82
CA ASP A 59 13.00 17.10 8.36
C ASP A 59 14.11 16.26 9.00
N PRO A 60 15.30 16.14 8.38
CA PRO A 60 16.38 15.33 8.93
C PRO A 60 16.91 15.81 10.28
N LYS A 61 16.53 17.02 10.74
CA LYS A 61 16.88 17.54 12.07
C LYS A 61 15.92 17.10 13.16
N LYS A 62 14.72 16.62 12.81
CA LYS A 62 13.74 16.14 13.79
C LYS A 62 13.96 14.67 14.13
N PRO A 63 13.64 14.25 15.37
CA PRO A 63 13.59 12.84 15.70
C PRO A 63 12.59 12.11 14.79
N THR A 64 12.87 10.85 14.48
CA THR A 64 11.99 10.02 13.66
C THR A 64 11.32 8.95 14.51
N ARG A 65 10.00 8.84 14.41
CA ARG A 65 9.20 7.71 14.89
C ARG A 65 8.76 6.86 13.71
N LEU A 66 9.13 5.59 13.74
CA LEU A 66 8.66 4.57 12.83
C LEU A 66 7.50 3.80 13.48
N VAL A 67 6.29 4.01 13.00
CA VAL A 67 5.11 3.24 13.41
C VAL A 67 5.01 2.01 12.52
N ILE A 68 5.37 0.85 13.04
CA ILE A 68 5.19 -0.44 12.35
C ILE A 68 3.83 -1.01 12.74
N TYR A 69 2.92 -1.08 11.77
CA TYR A 69 1.58 -1.60 11.91
C TYR A 69 1.46 -2.99 11.28
N ALA A 70 1.26 -4.02 12.08
CA ALA A 70 1.01 -5.38 11.62
C ALA A 70 -0.47 -5.58 11.26
N THR A 71 -0.70 -5.98 10.00
CA THR A 71 -2.04 -6.23 9.43
C THR A 71 -2.84 -7.26 10.22
N PRO A 72 -4.18 -7.15 10.24
CA PRO A 72 -5.03 -8.20 10.77
C PRO A 72 -5.08 -9.42 9.86
N ASN A 73 -5.48 -10.57 10.43
CA ASN A 73 -5.63 -11.79 9.64
C ASN A 73 -6.68 -11.59 8.54
N GLY A 74 -6.37 -12.04 7.33
CA GLY A 74 -7.27 -11.96 6.17
C GLY A 74 -7.21 -10.62 5.42
N ASN A 75 -6.48 -9.62 5.91
CA ASN A 75 -6.37 -8.33 5.24
C ASN A 75 -5.00 -8.15 4.59
N SER A 76 -4.99 -7.50 3.43
CA SER A 76 -3.76 -7.01 2.82
C SER A 76 -3.31 -5.67 3.42
N ILE A 77 -2.08 -5.25 3.10
CA ILE A 77 -1.58 -3.89 3.34
C ILE A 77 -2.54 -2.86 2.75
N GLU A 78 -2.97 -3.02 1.50
CA GLU A 78 -3.83 -2.06 0.80
C GLU A 78 -5.18 -1.90 1.48
N GLN A 79 -5.82 -3.01 1.88
CA GLN A 79 -7.06 -2.98 2.64
C GLN A 79 -6.86 -2.30 4.01
N THR A 80 -5.70 -2.52 4.64
CA THR A 80 -5.40 -1.96 5.97
C THR A 80 -5.08 -0.46 5.91
N LEU A 81 -4.29 -0.01 4.92
CA LEU A 81 -4.05 1.41 4.66
C LEU A 81 -5.37 2.16 4.45
N GLY A 82 -6.29 1.51 3.72
CA GLY A 82 -7.66 1.93 3.53
C GLY A 82 -7.84 3.05 2.52
N CYS A 83 -9.05 3.17 1.98
CA CYS A 83 -9.47 4.25 1.10
C CYS A 83 -10.99 4.45 1.16
N ALA A 84 -11.48 5.48 0.46
CA ALA A 84 -12.91 5.73 0.33
C ALA A 84 -13.64 4.53 -0.30
N ARG A 85 -14.89 4.31 0.10
CA ARG A 85 -15.74 3.27 -0.50
C ARG A 85 -15.96 3.51 -1.99
N ALA A 86 -16.00 2.43 -2.76
CA ALA A 86 -16.46 2.40 -4.14
C ALA A 86 -17.23 1.09 -4.39
N GLU A 87 -18.18 1.10 -5.31
CA GLU A 87 -19.12 -0.01 -5.54
C GLU A 87 -18.43 -1.35 -5.88
N ALA A 88 -17.35 -1.30 -6.67
CA ALA A 88 -16.59 -2.48 -7.07
C ALA A 88 -15.46 -2.86 -6.09
N LEU A 89 -15.33 -2.13 -4.97
CA LEU A 89 -14.23 -2.29 -4.04
C LEU A 89 -14.64 -3.12 -2.82
N ASP A 90 -13.77 -4.05 -2.45
CA ASP A 90 -13.97 -4.89 -1.26
C ASP A 90 -14.13 -4.06 0.02
N TRP A 91 -15.05 -4.46 0.90
CA TRP A 91 -15.41 -3.69 2.08
C TRP A 91 -14.26 -3.51 3.07
N HIS A 92 -13.24 -4.40 3.06
CA HIS A 92 -12.11 -4.30 3.98
C HIS A 92 -11.30 -3.01 3.77
N PHE A 93 -11.41 -2.36 2.60
CA PHE A 93 -10.76 -1.06 2.36
C PHE A 93 -11.31 0.07 3.24
N ASP A 94 -12.50 -0.07 3.85
CA ASP A 94 -13.12 1.00 4.64
C ASP A 94 -13.12 0.75 6.16
N ILE A 95 -12.36 -0.22 6.68
CA ILE A 95 -12.50 -0.62 8.10
C ILE A 95 -11.32 -0.27 9.01
N GLN A 96 -10.14 0.02 8.47
CA GLN A 96 -8.94 0.30 9.26
C GLN A 96 -8.45 1.74 9.09
N HIS A 97 -8.25 2.17 7.83
CA HIS A 97 -7.78 3.52 7.47
C HIS A 97 -6.49 3.94 8.19
N VAL A 98 -5.53 3.03 8.38
CA VAL A 98 -4.33 3.34 9.18
C VAL A 98 -3.52 4.49 8.59
N ALA A 99 -3.53 4.64 7.26
CA ALA A 99 -2.86 5.76 6.59
C ALA A 99 -3.53 7.10 6.95
N ALA A 100 -4.86 7.17 6.92
CA ALA A 100 -5.60 8.38 7.28
C ALA A 100 -5.45 8.72 8.77
N GLN A 101 -5.43 7.71 9.65
CA GLN A 101 -5.16 7.89 11.07
C GLN A 101 -3.76 8.45 11.32
N VAL A 102 -2.72 7.96 10.65
CA VAL A 102 -1.36 8.51 10.79
C VAL A 102 -1.25 9.91 10.19
N ARG A 103 -1.95 10.22 9.10
CA ARG A 103 -2.05 11.59 8.57
C ARG A 103 -2.68 12.55 9.59
N ALA A 104 -3.76 12.12 10.27
CA ALA A 104 -4.37 12.88 11.34
C ALA A 104 -3.40 13.08 12.52
N LEU A 105 -2.60 12.07 12.86
CA LEU A 105 -1.56 12.18 13.89
C LEU A 105 -0.49 13.21 13.52
N ARG A 106 0.02 13.19 12.28
CA ARG A 106 1.01 14.15 11.76
C ARG A 106 0.51 15.61 11.85
N ALA A 107 -0.80 15.82 11.81
CA ALA A 107 -1.39 17.16 11.93
C ALA A 107 -1.35 17.71 13.37
N VAL A 108 -1.17 16.85 14.38
CA VAL A 108 -1.16 17.24 15.80
C VAL A 108 0.18 16.95 16.49
N VAL A 109 1.10 16.24 15.82
CA VAL A 109 2.47 15.96 16.27
C VAL A 109 3.44 16.61 15.28
N SER A 110 3.98 17.77 15.65
CA SER A 110 4.80 18.61 14.76
C SER A 110 6.31 18.56 15.07
N ASP A 111 6.70 17.98 16.19
CA ASP A 111 8.07 17.96 16.72
C ASP A 111 8.91 16.77 16.24
N GLU A 112 8.30 15.79 15.56
CA GLU A 112 8.98 14.60 15.03
C GLU A 112 8.51 14.25 13.60
N ASN A 113 9.32 13.47 12.88
CA ASN A 113 8.89 12.80 11.66
C ASN A 113 8.15 11.51 12.02
N VAL A 114 6.89 11.37 11.62
CA VAL A 114 6.12 10.13 11.81
C VAL A 114 6.02 9.37 10.49
N VAL A 115 6.73 8.24 10.39
CA VAL A 115 6.69 7.33 9.24
C VAL A 115 5.87 6.09 9.62
N LEU A 116 4.89 5.74 8.79
CA LEU A 116 4.11 4.50 8.93
C LEU A 116 4.79 3.41 8.10
N VAL A 117 4.84 2.20 8.61
CA VAL A 117 5.14 0.98 7.83
C VAL A 117 4.06 -0.02 8.12
N CYS A 118 3.32 -0.45 7.11
CA CYS A 118 2.38 -1.55 7.23
C CYS A 118 3.05 -2.85 6.81
N VAL A 119 2.95 -3.90 7.62
CA VAL A 119 3.54 -5.21 7.35
C VAL A 119 2.47 -6.28 7.20
N GLU A 120 2.69 -7.18 6.25
CA GLU A 120 1.79 -8.29 5.91
C GLU A 120 2.57 -9.59 5.74
N ALA A 121 2.01 -10.67 6.29
CA ALA A 121 2.52 -12.02 6.12
C ALA A 121 1.97 -12.66 4.84
N ASP A 122 2.77 -13.50 4.19
CA ASP A 122 2.28 -14.41 3.17
C ASP A 122 1.13 -15.27 3.72
N GLY A 123 0.11 -15.48 2.91
CA GLY A 123 -1.12 -16.15 3.36
C GLY A 123 -1.99 -15.34 4.35
N LEU A 124 -1.69 -14.06 4.58
CA LEU A 124 -2.50 -13.12 5.36
C LEU A 124 -2.78 -13.58 6.80
N SER A 125 -1.83 -14.28 7.43
CA SER A 125 -1.97 -14.72 8.82
C SER A 125 -0.64 -14.80 9.55
N TRP A 126 -0.38 -13.82 10.41
CA TRP A 126 0.82 -13.76 11.26
C TRP A 126 1.01 -14.97 12.18
N PRO A 127 -0.03 -15.53 12.84
CA PRO A 127 0.14 -16.74 13.64
C PRO A 127 0.56 -17.94 12.80
N ALA A 128 0.01 -18.09 11.60
CA ALA A 128 0.38 -19.19 10.69
C ALA A 128 1.81 -19.01 10.17
N TRP A 129 2.17 -17.80 9.74
CA TRP A 129 3.53 -17.46 9.32
C TRP A 129 4.54 -17.69 10.44
N LYS A 130 4.26 -17.22 11.68
CA LYS A 130 5.17 -17.42 12.82
C LYS A 130 5.40 -18.90 13.12
N ARG A 131 4.37 -19.76 13.01
CA ARG A 131 4.48 -21.21 13.23
C ARG A 131 5.17 -21.96 12.08
N LYS A 132 5.12 -21.44 10.86
CA LYS A 132 5.80 -22.03 9.68
C LYS A 132 7.32 -22.08 9.89
N TYR A 133 7.89 -21.11 10.61
CA TYR A 133 9.32 -21.00 10.83
C TYR A 133 9.70 -21.33 12.27
N ARG A 134 10.65 -22.26 12.46
CA ARG A 134 11.14 -22.62 13.81
C ARG A 134 11.72 -21.43 14.57
N ASP A 135 12.35 -20.51 13.85
CA ASP A 135 12.95 -19.25 14.35
C ASP A 135 12.01 -18.04 14.17
N GLY A 136 10.69 -18.26 14.10
CA GLY A 136 9.67 -17.22 13.85
C GLY A 136 9.86 -15.93 14.66
N PRO A 137 10.00 -15.99 16.00
CA PRO A 137 10.31 -14.81 16.81
C PRO A 137 11.57 -14.04 16.38
N ALA A 138 12.69 -14.74 16.18
CA ALA A 138 13.94 -14.12 15.73
C ALA A 138 13.82 -13.48 14.34
N ARG A 139 12.98 -14.05 13.45
CA ARG A 139 12.68 -13.44 12.15
C ARG A 139 11.88 -12.15 12.27
N VAL A 140 10.93 -12.07 13.21
CA VAL A 140 10.20 -10.82 13.47
C VAL A 140 11.16 -9.70 13.88
N LEU A 141 12.10 -9.98 14.80
CA LEU A 141 13.10 -8.99 15.21
C LEU A 141 13.90 -8.48 14.01
N LYS A 142 14.41 -9.39 13.16
CA LYS A 142 15.15 -9.03 11.94
C LYS A 142 14.33 -8.18 10.97
N VAL A 143 13.03 -8.48 10.82
CA VAL A 143 12.12 -7.64 10.01
C VAL A 143 12.03 -6.24 10.60
N VAL A 144 11.80 -6.11 11.90
CA VAL A 144 11.68 -4.79 12.55
C VAL A 144 12.99 -4.00 12.45
N GLU A 145 14.14 -4.64 12.61
CA GLU A 145 15.45 -4.02 12.45
C GLU A 145 15.70 -3.55 11.01
N ALA A 146 15.35 -4.37 10.02
CA ALA A 146 15.46 -4.01 8.60
C ALA A 146 14.60 -2.78 8.27
N LEU A 147 13.35 -2.75 8.77
CA LEU A 147 12.43 -1.62 8.59
C LEU A 147 12.90 -0.36 9.30
N ARG A 148 13.48 -0.49 10.49
CA ARG A 148 14.10 0.63 11.20
C ARG A 148 15.23 1.27 10.37
N GLY A 149 15.95 0.48 9.59
CA GLY A 149 16.99 0.94 8.65
C GLY A 149 16.47 1.65 7.40
N TRP A 150 15.16 1.67 7.13
CA TRP A 150 14.61 2.37 5.97
C TRP A 150 14.54 3.89 6.15
N VAL A 151 14.48 4.36 7.39
CA VAL A 151 14.35 5.78 7.70
C VAL A 151 15.69 6.36 8.15
N PRO A 152 16.03 7.59 7.71
CA PRO A 152 17.28 8.21 8.12
C PRO A 152 17.25 8.66 9.58
N GLY A 153 18.43 8.77 10.17
CA GLY A 153 18.65 9.10 11.58
C GLY A 153 18.79 7.84 12.42
N GLY A 154 20.03 7.37 12.62
CA GLY A 154 20.40 6.09 13.29
C GLY A 154 19.87 5.85 14.71
N ALA A 155 18.99 6.72 15.21
CA ALA A 155 18.27 6.63 16.47
C ALA A 155 16.74 6.60 16.29
N ALA A 156 16.20 6.27 15.11
CA ALA A 156 14.77 6.18 14.89
C ALA A 156 14.11 5.31 15.97
N ARG A 157 13.09 5.85 16.66
CA ARG A 157 12.29 5.13 17.64
C ARG A 157 11.25 4.31 16.90
N VAL A 158 10.94 3.13 17.42
CA VAL A 158 9.94 2.26 16.82
C VAL A 158 8.74 2.13 17.75
N THR A 159 7.58 2.46 17.20
CA THR A 159 6.29 2.15 17.79
C THR A 159 5.74 0.92 17.07
N LEU A 160 5.43 -0.14 17.82
CA LEU A 160 4.74 -1.31 17.29
C LEU A 160 3.24 -1.17 17.51
N ALA A 161 2.46 -1.41 16.48
CA ALA A 161 1.02 -1.51 16.55
C ALA A 161 0.55 -2.75 15.78
N GLY A 162 -0.49 -3.42 16.26
CA GLY A 162 -1.07 -4.56 15.55
C GLY A 162 -2.54 -4.68 15.86
N HIS A 163 -3.32 -5.04 14.85
CA HIS A 163 -4.73 -5.38 15.01
C HIS A 163 -4.95 -6.87 14.78
N SER A 164 -5.81 -7.51 15.59
CA SER A 164 -6.17 -8.93 15.43
C SER A 164 -4.92 -9.83 15.32
N GLY A 165 -4.84 -10.62 14.25
CA GLY A 165 -3.67 -11.34 13.73
C GLY A 165 -2.31 -10.69 13.99
N GLY A 166 -2.21 -9.39 13.73
CA GLY A 166 -0.99 -8.58 13.88
C GLY A 166 -0.41 -8.61 15.30
N GLY A 167 -1.21 -8.93 16.30
CA GLY A 167 -0.74 -9.21 17.66
C GLY A 167 0.31 -10.32 17.73
N SER A 168 0.19 -11.35 16.89
CA SER A 168 1.18 -12.43 16.82
C SER A 168 2.54 -11.95 16.29
N PHE A 169 2.57 -10.91 15.46
CA PHE A 169 3.81 -10.26 15.05
C PHE A 169 4.41 -9.50 16.23
N LEU A 170 3.61 -8.70 16.95
CA LEU A 170 4.06 -7.98 18.15
C LEU A 170 4.63 -8.92 19.22
N PHE A 171 3.92 -10.00 19.56
CA PHE A 171 4.44 -11.01 20.47
C PHE A 171 5.65 -11.73 19.90
N GLY A 172 5.73 -11.96 18.58
CA GLY A 172 6.95 -12.49 17.97
C GLY A 172 8.21 -11.66 18.28
N LEU A 173 8.10 -10.33 18.41
CA LEU A 173 9.20 -9.48 18.86
C LEU A 173 9.45 -9.60 20.37
N ILE A 174 8.40 -9.70 21.19
CA ILE A 174 8.54 -9.91 22.65
C ILE A 174 9.18 -11.27 22.94
N ASP A 175 8.88 -12.27 22.12
CA ASP A 175 9.38 -13.64 22.18
C ASP A 175 10.83 -13.76 21.68
N SER A 176 11.33 -12.78 20.91
CA SER A 176 12.60 -12.93 20.19
C SER A 176 13.84 -12.84 21.07
N ALA A 177 13.70 -12.29 22.27
CA ALA A 177 14.80 -12.07 23.22
C ALA A 177 14.28 -12.00 24.67
N ASP A 178 15.19 -12.00 25.64
CA ASP A 178 14.85 -11.86 27.07
C ASP A 178 14.34 -10.47 27.44
N ALA A 179 14.74 -9.44 26.70
CA ALA A 179 14.33 -8.06 26.89
C ALA A 179 13.83 -7.45 25.58
N ILE A 180 12.82 -6.59 25.68
CA ILE A 180 12.33 -5.79 24.55
C ILE A 180 13.38 -4.72 24.23
N PRO A 181 13.82 -4.57 22.97
CA PRO A 181 14.85 -3.61 22.61
C PRO A 181 14.50 -2.18 23.03
N GLU A 182 15.49 -1.45 23.54
CA GLU A 182 15.28 -0.13 24.14
C GLU A 182 14.76 0.94 23.17
N TRP A 183 15.02 0.75 21.89
CA TRP A 183 14.58 1.62 20.80
C TRP A 183 13.09 1.41 20.41
N ILE A 184 12.43 0.40 21.00
CA ILE A 184 10.96 0.31 21.00
C ILE A 184 10.45 1.31 22.04
N ASP A 185 9.71 2.32 21.60
CA ASP A 185 9.16 3.37 22.49
C ASP A 185 7.69 3.14 22.85
N ARG A 186 6.96 2.40 22.04
CA ARG A 186 5.54 2.16 22.26
C ARG A 186 5.10 0.82 21.68
N ILE A 187 4.21 0.13 22.39
CA ILE A 187 3.54 -1.08 21.93
C ILE A 187 2.03 -0.87 22.06
N VAL A 188 1.31 -1.06 20.96
CA VAL A 188 -0.15 -0.86 20.85
C VAL A 188 -0.82 -2.14 20.39
N PHE A 189 -1.59 -2.77 21.26
CA PHE A 189 -2.47 -3.88 20.90
C PHE A 189 -3.87 -3.33 20.62
N LEU A 190 -4.32 -3.45 19.38
CA LEU A 190 -5.69 -3.11 18.97
C LEU A 190 -6.45 -4.41 18.81
N ASP A 191 -7.18 -4.84 19.83
CA ASP A 191 -7.91 -6.11 19.82
C ASP A 191 -7.03 -7.30 19.36
N ALA A 192 -5.79 -7.31 19.85
CA ALA A 192 -4.69 -8.12 19.32
C ALA A 192 -3.87 -8.85 20.39
N ASN A 193 -4.25 -8.77 21.67
CA ASN A 193 -3.42 -9.29 22.75
C ASN A 193 -3.68 -10.77 23.11
N TYR A 194 -4.46 -11.51 22.31
CA TYR A 194 -4.89 -12.86 22.67
C TYR A 194 -3.75 -13.89 22.78
N SER A 195 -2.58 -13.64 22.19
CA SER A 195 -1.37 -14.47 22.37
C SER A 195 -0.63 -14.22 23.70
N TYR A 196 -1.15 -13.35 24.59
CA TYR A 196 -0.57 -13.12 25.90
C TYR A 196 -0.59 -14.37 26.79
N THR A 197 0.55 -14.73 27.37
CA THR A 197 0.69 -15.78 28.39
C THR A 197 1.68 -15.34 29.48
N ASP A 198 1.43 -15.76 30.72
CA ASP A 198 2.40 -15.58 31.81
C ASP A 198 3.53 -16.62 31.72
N ALA A 199 3.28 -17.79 31.12
CA ALA A 199 4.26 -18.85 30.93
C ALA A 199 5.46 -18.39 30.09
N ASP A 200 5.21 -17.54 29.08
CA ASP A 200 6.23 -16.95 28.22
C ASP A 200 6.83 -15.66 28.81
N LYS A 201 6.51 -15.35 30.07
CA LYS A 201 6.98 -14.17 30.81
C LYS A 201 6.65 -12.84 30.14
N HIS A 202 5.58 -12.77 29.35
CA HIS A 202 5.21 -11.54 28.64
C HIS A 202 4.98 -10.37 29.60
N GLY A 203 4.31 -10.63 30.73
CA GLY A 203 4.07 -9.62 31.76
C GLY A 203 5.37 -9.02 32.31
N ASP A 204 6.31 -9.89 32.68
CA ASP A 204 7.62 -9.51 33.24
C ASP A 204 8.40 -8.65 32.25
N LYS A 205 8.48 -9.09 30.99
CA LYS A 205 9.20 -8.39 29.92
C LYS A 205 8.60 -7.01 29.64
N LEU A 206 7.28 -6.92 29.57
CA LEU A 206 6.56 -5.65 29.31
C LEU A 206 6.73 -4.67 30.47
N LEU A 207 6.65 -5.12 31.73
CA LEU A 207 6.87 -4.26 32.90
C LEU A 207 8.33 -3.80 33.00
N ALA A 208 9.30 -4.70 32.83
CA ALA A 208 10.73 -4.35 32.84
C ALA A 208 11.06 -3.34 31.73
N TRP A 209 10.48 -3.52 30.53
CA TRP A 209 10.61 -2.55 29.46
C TRP A 209 9.98 -1.21 29.83
N LEU A 210 8.76 -1.18 30.36
CA LEU A 210 8.09 0.05 30.80
C LEU A 210 8.87 0.79 31.90
N THR A 211 9.47 0.11 32.87
CA THR A 211 10.22 0.75 33.96
C THR A 211 11.56 1.33 33.49
N GLY A 212 12.16 0.75 32.44
CA GLY A 212 13.47 1.20 31.93
C GLY A 212 13.49 2.62 31.33
N ALA A 213 12.35 3.19 30.90
CA ALA A 213 12.31 4.60 30.48
C ALA A 213 10.92 5.26 30.62
N ARG A 214 10.91 6.52 31.08
CA ARG A 214 9.69 7.34 31.21
C ARG A 214 9.00 7.66 29.89
N SER A 215 9.68 7.53 28.76
CA SER A 215 9.12 7.71 27.40
C SER A 215 8.35 6.50 26.88
N ARG A 216 8.52 5.31 27.48
CA ARG A 216 7.91 4.06 27.01
C ARG A 216 6.42 3.99 27.34
N ARG A 217 5.63 3.38 26.45
CA ARG A 217 4.16 3.33 26.53
C ARG A 217 3.59 1.98 26.08
N LEU A 218 2.77 1.35 26.91
CA LEU A 218 1.97 0.17 26.55
C LEU A 218 0.50 0.56 26.52
N VAL A 219 -0.13 0.41 25.37
CA VAL A 219 -1.57 0.65 25.20
C VAL A 219 -2.24 -0.62 24.69
N VAL A 220 -3.23 -1.10 25.42
CA VAL A 220 -4.09 -2.22 25.01
C VAL A 220 -5.50 -1.68 24.86
N ILE A 221 -6.08 -1.82 23.67
CA ILE A 221 -7.47 -1.47 23.39
C ILE A 221 -8.20 -2.77 23.05
N ALA A 222 -9.26 -3.07 23.78
CA ALA A 222 -10.09 -4.25 23.57
C ALA A 222 -11.56 -3.89 23.78
N TYR A 223 -12.44 -4.85 23.56
CA TYR A 223 -13.85 -4.76 23.91
C TYR A 223 -14.31 -6.09 24.53
N ASP A 224 -15.44 -6.06 25.22
CA ASP A 224 -16.08 -7.28 25.70
C ASP A 224 -16.61 -8.09 24.53
N ASP A 225 -15.86 -9.14 24.19
CA ASP A 225 -16.10 -10.04 23.07
C ASP A 225 -16.69 -11.40 23.50
N ARG A 226 -16.98 -11.58 24.80
CA ARG A 226 -17.34 -12.88 25.40
C ARG A 226 -18.69 -13.42 24.92
N ASN A 227 -19.58 -12.54 24.51
CA ASN A 227 -20.99 -12.84 24.17
C ASN A 227 -21.33 -12.49 22.72
N ILE A 228 -20.33 -12.30 21.86
CA ILE A 228 -20.58 -12.06 20.43
C ILE A 228 -21.04 -13.35 19.79
N GLU A 229 -22.11 -13.25 19.02
CA GLU A 229 -22.65 -14.34 18.21
C GLU A 229 -22.69 -13.96 16.74
N LEU A 230 -22.36 -14.93 15.88
CA LEU A 230 -22.58 -14.88 14.44
C LEU A 230 -23.46 -16.07 14.08
N ASP A 231 -24.62 -15.81 13.46
CA ASP A 231 -25.63 -16.82 13.14
C ASP A 231 -26.05 -17.67 14.35
N GLY A 232 -26.21 -17.03 15.52
CA GLY A 232 -26.59 -17.67 16.78
C GLY A 232 -25.51 -18.54 17.42
N LYS A 233 -24.26 -18.50 16.91
CA LYS A 233 -23.12 -19.23 17.49
C LYS A 233 -22.10 -18.27 18.06
N LYS A 234 -21.61 -18.58 19.26
CA LYS A 234 -20.52 -17.81 19.88
C LYS A 234 -19.28 -17.80 18.98
N VAL A 235 -18.78 -16.60 18.69
CA VAL A 235 -17.58 -16.39 17.89
C VAL A 235 -16.31 -16.71 18.70
N ILE A 236 -16.36 -16.46 20.00
CA ILE A 236 -15.22 -16.60 20.92
C ILE A 236 -15.45 -17.77 21.87
N GLY A 237 -14.44 -18.64 22.00
CA GLY A 237 -14.44 -19.75 22.95
C GLY A 237 -14.41 -19.31 24.42
N LEU A 238 -14.57 -20.25 25.35
CA LEU A 238 -14.68 -19.98 26.78
C LEU A 238 -13.45 -19.28 27.39
N ASP A 239 -12.25 -19.59 26.90
CA ASP A 239 -10.98 -19.02 27.37
C ASP A 239 -10.36 -18.02 26.38
N GLY A 240 -11.01 -17.85 25.22
CA GLY A 240 -10.56 -16.99 24.14
C GLY A 240 -10.97 -15.54 24.30
N GLY A 241 -10.51 -14.72 23.34
CA GLY A 241 -10.88 -13.32 23.22
C GLY A 241 -9.88 -12.37 23.87
N THR A 242 -9.91 -11.13 23.39
CA THR A 242 -9.02 -10.05 23.85
C THR A 242 -9.50 -9.46 25.17
N PHE A 243 -10.79 -9.55 25.49
CA PHE A 243 -11.32 -9.16 26.79
C PHE A 243 -10.63 -9.94 27.91
N ARG A 244 -10.63 -11.27 27.79
CA ARG A 244 -10.02 -12.17 28.79
C ARG A 244 -8.50 -12.03 28.82
N ALA A 245 -7.87 -11.90 27.66
CA ALA A 245 -6.42 -11.66 27.59
C ALA A 245 -6.02 -10.35 28.28
N THR A 246 -6.80 -9.28 28.09
CA THR A 246 -6.59 -7.99 28.77
C THR A 246 -6.80 -8.12 30.28
N GLY A 247 -7.77 -8.93 30.71
CA GLY A 247 -7.97 -9.30 32.11
C GLY A 247 -6.75 -10.00 32.71
N ARG A 248 -6.16 -10.98 32.00
CA ARG A 248 -4.92 -11.66 32.43
C ARG A 248 -3.75 -10.69 32.55
N MET A 249 -3.54 -9.83 31.56
CA MET A 249 -2.53 -8.77 31.59
C MET A 249 -2.71 -7.87 32.83
N ARG A 250 -3.94 -7.39 33.08
CA ARG A 250 -4.25 -6.57 34.26
C ARG A 250 -3.89 -7.28 35.55
N THR A 251 -4.32 -8.53 35.71
CA THR A 251 -4.05 -9.34 36.91
C THR A 251 -2.57 -9.52 37.14
N ARG A 252 -1.80 -9.87 36.09
CA ARG A 252 -0.34 -9.99 36.20
C ARG A 252 0.29 -8.65 36.54
N PHE A 253 -0.06 -7.56 35.85
CA PHE A 253 0.57 -6.26 36.12
C PHE A 253 0.24 -5.71 37.52
N ALA A 254 -0.96 -5.97 38.03
CA ALA A 254 -1.40 -5.50 39.34
C ALA A 254 -0.59 -6.06 40.51
N THR A 255 0.25 -7.08 40.30
CA THR A 255 1.17 -7.57 41.34
C THR A 255 2.33 -6.61 41.59
N ASP A 256 2.69 -5.77 40.62
CA ASP A 256 3.84 -4.88 40.67
C ASP A 256 3.46 -3.38 40.60
N VAL A 257 2.29 -3.06 40.04
CA VAL A 257 1.84 -1.67 39.88
C VAL A 257 0.39 -1.49 40.32
N THR A 258 0.06 -0.30 40.82
CA THR A 258 -1.32 0.07 41.15
C THR A 258 -1.99 0.71 39.95
N PHE A 259 -3.20 0.25 39.61
CA PHE A 259 -4.03 0.84 38.58
C PHE A 259 -5.00 1.87 39.16
N ALA A 260 -5.09 3.02 38.50
CA ALA A 260 -6.27 3.87 38.54
C ALA A 260 -7.29 3.34 37.52
N GLU A 261 -8.58 3.46 37.85
CA GLU A 261 -9.68 3.06 36.97
C GLU A 261 -10.63 4.24 36.78
N THR A 262 -10.97 4.52 35.52
CA THR A 262 -11.97 5.51 35.14
C THR A 262 -12.87 4.90 34.09
N THR A 263 -14.17 5.19 34.15
CA THR A 263 -15.12 4.78 33.12
C THR A 263 -15.81 6.02 32.57
N ALA A 264 -15.80 6.15 31.25
CA ALA A 264 -16.51 7.19 30.52
C ALA A 264 -17.28 6.51 29.39
N ASP A 265 -18.59 6.75 29.35
CA ASP A 265 -19.53 6.03 28.49
C ASP A 265 -19.33 4.50 28.62
N ASP A 266 -19.22 3.78 27.51
CA ASP A 266 -19.00 2.34 27.48
C ASP A 266 -17.51 1.96 27.60
N VAL A 267 -16.58 2.89 27.87
CA VAL A 267 -15.14 2.60 27.91
C VAL A 267 -14.59 2.71 29.33
N THR A 268 -14.06 1.60 29.84
CA THR A 268 -13.26 1.58 31.07
C THR A 268 -11.78 1.67 30.74
N ALA A 269 -11.13 2.72 31.24
CA ALA A 269 -9.70 2.92 31.18
C ALA A 269 -9.05 2.55 32.50
N ARG A 270 -8.12 1.60 32.47
CA ARG A 270 -7.26 1.24 33.61
C ARG A 270 -5.85 1.70 33.30
N THR A 271 -5.35 2.67 34.05
CA THR A 271 -4.04 3.27 33.83
C THR A 271 -3.12 3.06 35.03
N ALA A 272 -1.84 2.87 34.77
CA ALA A 272 -0.80 2.78 35.78
C ALA A 272 0.47 3.47 35.29
N LEU A 273 1.43 3.70 36.20
CA LEU A 273 2.72 4.30 35.89
C LEU A 273 2.60 5.69 35.23
N ASP A 274 1.69 6.53 35.74
CA ASP A 274 1.39 7.87 35.20
C ASP A 274 0.90 7.80 33.74
N GLY A 275 -0.08 6.93 33.48
CA GLY A 275 -0.71 6.77 32.15
C GLY A 275 0.10 5.97 31.13
N ARG A 276 1.33 5.57 31.47
CA ARG A 276 2.23 4.88 30.54
C ARG A 276 1.82 3.45 30.24
N LEU A 277 1.11 2.82 31.17
CA LEU A 277 0.41 1.56 30.97
C LEU A 277 -1.08 1.85 30.94
N ALA A 278 -1.74 1.63 29.81
CA ALA A 278 -3.17 1.86 29.65
C ALA A 278 -3.88 0.64 29.04
N LEU A 279 -4.87 0.12 29.77
CA LEU A 279 -5.78 -0.93 29.31
C LEU A 279 -7.17 -0.31 29.13
N LEU A 280 -7.59 -0.11 27.88
CA LEU A 280 -8.86 0.49 27.50
C LEU A 280 -9.80 -0.62 27.02
N VAL A 281 -10.93 -0.80 27.70
CA VAL A 281 -11.89 -1.87 27.40
C VAL A 281 -13.27 -1.28 27.16
N HIS A 282 -13.83 -1.49 25.97
CA HIS A 282 -15.20 -1.13 25.66
C HIS A 282 -16.17 -2.23 26.15
N ALA A 283 -17.15 -1.90 26.98
CA ALA A 283 -18.07 -2.83 27.65
C ALA A 283 -19.01 -3.57 26.69
N ASN A 284 -19.21 -3.04 25.47
CA ASN A 284 -20.02 -3.65 24.41
C ASN A 284 -21.40 -4.16 24.89
N PRO A 285 -22.22 -3.30 25.53
CA PRO A 285 -23.48 -3.74 26.17
C PRO A 285 -24.50 -4.34 25.18
N LYS A 286 -24.29 -4.14 23.87
CA LYS A 286 -25.14 -4.64 22.79
C LYS A 286 -24.60 -5.90 22.11
N ASN A 287 -23.52 -6.50 22.62
CA ASN A 287 -22.86 -7.70 22.08
C ASN A 287 -22.59 -7.62 20.57
N LYS A 288 -22.19 -6.43 20.08
CA LYS A 288 -21.88 -6.22 18.66
C LYS A 288 -20.49 -6.72 18.33
N ILE A 289 -20.26 -7.04 17.05
CA ILE A 289 -18.91 -7.24 16.52
C ILE A 289 -18.25 -5.87 16.40
N LEU A 290 -17.39 -5.49 17.36
CA LEU A 290 -16.64 -4.24 17.35
C LEU A 290 -15.19 -4.40 16.87
N HIS A 291 -14.78 -5.62 16.50
CA HIS A 291 -13.41 -5.99 16.14
C HIS A 291 -12.70 -4.93 15.29
N THR A 292 -13.30 -4.56 14.15
CA THR A 292 -12.75 -3.54 13.25
C THR A 292 -13.22 -2.14 13.60
N ALA A 293 -14.42 -2.01 14.19
CA ALA A 293 -15.01 -0.75 14.64
C ALA A 293 -14.13 -0.01 15.66
N LEU A 294 -13.50 -0.76 16.57
CA LEU A 294 -12.55 -0.24 17.54
C LEU A 294 -11.40 0.53 16.86
N VAL A 295 -10.96 0.07 15.69
CA VAL A 295 -9.80 0.64 15.01
C VAL A 295 -10.20 1.78 14.08
N GLY A 296 -11.11 1.53 13.15
CA GLY A 296 -11.54 2.54 12.18
C GLY A 296 -12.50 3.53 12.79
N GLU A 297 -13.73 3.09 13.02
CA GLU A 297 -14.88 3.90 13.44
C GLU A 297 -14.64 4.66 14.74
N MET A 298 -13.87 4.08 15.66
CA MET A 298 -13.65 4.60 17.00
C MET A 298 -12.27 5.25 17.21
N ASN A 299 -11.48 5.45 16.15
CA ASN A 299 -10.16 6.09 16.21
C ASN A 299 -9.12 5.30 17.04
N GLY A 300 -9.15 3.97 17.02
CA GLY A 300 -8.34 3.12 17.89
C GLY A 300 -6.83 3.28 17.71
N LEU A 301 -6.34 3.36 16.47
CA LEU A 301 -4.91 3.57 16.24
C LEU A 301 -4.48 4.97 16.70
N LEU A 302 -5.26 6.02 16.38
CA LEU A 302 -5.02 7.37 16.89
C LEU A 302 -4.93 7.40 18.42
N ARG A 303 -5.88 6.77 19.10
CA ARG A 303 -5.87 6.64 20.57
C ARG A 303 -4.62 5.93 21.07
N GLY A 304 -4.25 4.81 20.44
CA GLY A 304 -3.06 4.04 20.80
C GLY A 304 -1.74 4.80 20.61
N LEU A 305 -1.65 5.65 19.58
CA LEU A 305 -0.45 6.42 19.25
C LEU A 305 -0.31 7.72 20.04
N THR A 306 -1.38 8.19 20.68
CA THR A 306 -1.35 9.35 21.60
C THR A 306 -1.14 8.93 23.05
N ASP A 307 -0.72 9.88 23.89
CA ASP A 307 -0.60 9.62 25.31
C ASP A 307 -2.00 9.44 25.93
N PRO A 308 -2.26 8.34 26.67
CA PRO A 308 -3.59 8.03 27.20
C PRO A 308 -4.18 9.13 28.09
N ASP A 309 -3.35 9.84 28.83
CA ASP A 309 -3.78 10.90 29.75
C ASP A 309 -3.90 12.28 29.07
N ALA A 310 -3.39 12.41 27.83
CA ALA A 310 -3.55 13.64 27.06
C ALA A 310 -4.98 13.76 26.54
N LYS A 311 -5.51 15.00 26.51
CA LYS A 311 -6.70 15.35 25.72
C LYS A 311 -6.23 15.62 24.28
N PRO A 312 -6.40 14.67 23.35
CA PRO A 312 -5.75 14.82 22.05
C PRO A 312 -6.52 15.80 21.18
N ALA A 313 -5.80 16.65 20.44
CA ALA A 313 -6.39 17.64 19.54
C ALA A 313 -7.16 17.01 18.35
N TRP A 314 -6.98 15.71 18.08
CA TRP A 314 -7.70 15.01 17.02
C TRP A 314 -9.15 14.63 17.40
N GLY A 315 -9.52 14.63 18.68
CA GLY A 315 -10.88 14.27 19.12
C GLY A 315 -10.91 13.27 20.28
N THR A 316 -11.83 12.30 20.22
CA THR A 316 -12.07 11.34 21.32
C THR A 316 -12.21 9.92 20.79
N PHE A 317 -11.67 8.96 21.55
CA PHE A 317 -11.84 7.54 21.28
C PHE A 317 -13.32 7.14 21.44
N GLY A 318 -13.86 6.37 20.48
CA GLY A 318 -15.29 6.05 20.43
C GLY A 318 -16.17 7.14 19.80
N GLY A 319 -15.64 8.35 19.58
CA GLY A 319 -16.31 9.40 18.80
C GLY A 319 -16.25 9.16 17.29
N PRO A 320 -16.85 10.04 16.46
CA PRO A 320 -16.79 9.94 15.01
C PRO A 320 -15.35 9.88 14.46
N ARG A 321 -15.18 9.34 13.25
CA ARG A 321 -13.87 9.25 12.56
C ARG A 321 -13.20 10.63 12.49
N ALA A 322 -12.17 10.83 13.31
CA ALA A 322 -11.37 12.05 13.42
C ALA A 322 -10.53 12.33 12.16
N TYR A 323 -10.39 11.31 11.31
CA TYR A 323 -9.50 11.31 10.17
C TYR A 323 -10.21 11.39 8.81
N THR A 324 -11.52 11.66 8.78
CA THR A 324 -12.33 11.64 7.54
C THR A 324 -11.73 12.46 6.39
N LYS A 325 -11.18 13.65 6.68
CA LYS A 325 -10.52 14.52 5.68
C LYS A 325 -9.17 14.01 5.16
N TRP A 326 -8.62 12.97 5.77
CA TRP A 326 -7.32 12.36 5.45
C TRP A 326 -7.46 11.01 4.72
N GLY A 327 -8.69 10.58 4.43
CA GLY A 327 -8.96 9.42 3.61
C GLY A 327 -8.51 9.65 2.17
N GLN A 328 -7.81 8.67 1.60
CA GLN A 328 -7.48 8.68 0.17
C GLN A 328 -8.66 8.17 -0.66
N PRO A 329 -8.80 8.62 -1.93
CA PRO A 329 -9.86 8.13 -2.79
C PRO A 329 -9.71 6.64 -3.09
N ALA A 330 -10.81 6.00 -3.50
CA ALA A 330 -10.77 4.65 -4.06
C ALA A 330 -9.84 4.61 -5.27
N HIS A 331 -9.11 3.51 -5.43
CA HIS A 331 -8.28 3.35 -6.62
C HIS A 331 -9.16 3.05 -7.83
N GLY A 332 -8.68 3.48 -8.99
CA GLY A 332 -9.38 3.31 -10.26
C GLY A 332 -9.17 4.51 -11.16
N ILE A 333 -9.50 4.35 -12.44
CA ILE A 333 -9.33 5.42 -13.42
C ILE A 333 -10.52 6.39 -13.32
N PRO A 334 -10.32 7.66 -12.93
CA PRO A 334 -11.43 8.61 -12.84
C PRO A 334 -12.06 8.89 -14.20
N LYS A 335 -13.35 9.23 -14.21
CA LYS A 335 -14.03 9.67 -15.44
C LYS A 335 -13.34 10.88 -16.02
N ARG A 336 -13.30 10.96 -17.35
CA ARG A 336 -12.74 12.11 -18.06
C ARG A 336 -13.50 13.40 -17.68
N PRO A 337 -12.81 14.46 -17.23
CA PRO A 337 -13.44 15.75 -17.01
C PRO A 337 -13.98 16.34 -18.31
N PRO A 338 -15.19 16.93 -18.35
CA PRO A 338 -15.76 17.50 -19.57
C PRO A 338 -14.92 18.63 -20.20
N ASN A 339 -14.10 19.32 -19.39
CA ASN A 339 -13.21 20.40 -19.81
C ASN A 339 -11.77 19.95 -20.09
N ALA A 340 -11.50 18.64 -20.10
CA ALA A 340 -10.15 18.13 -20.32
C ALA A 340 -9.71 18.32 -21.78
N PRO A 341 -8.52 18.92 -22.04
CA PRO A 341 -8.04 19.17 -23.39
C PRO A 341 -7.76 17.86 -24.14
N GLY A 342 -7.88 17.90 -25.45
CA GLY A 342 -7.40 16.82 -26.32
C GLY A 342 -5.87 16.70 -26.28
N GLY A 343 -5.35 15.55 -26.73
CA GLY A 343 -3.93 15.22 -26.64
C GLY A 343 -3.04 16.24 -27.35
N ALA A 344 -3.40 16.64 -28.57
CA ALA A 344 -2.63 17.61 -29.34
C ALA A 344 -2.59 19.00 -28.68
N ALA A 345 -3.73 19.48 -28.16
CA ALA A 345 -3.81 20.76 -27.49
C ALA A 345 -2.99 20.77 -26.18
N PHE A 346 -3.06 19.69 -25.41
CA PHE A 346 -2.27 19.53 -24.20
C PHE A 346 -0.77 19.46 -24.50
N PHE A 347 -0.34 18.68 -25.50
CA PHE A 347 1.09 18.53 -25.78
C PHE A 347 1.78 19.85 -26.20
N LYS A 348 1.05 20.77 -26.85
CA LYS A 348 1.57 22.12 -27.14
C LYS A 348 1.89 22.92 -25.89
N THR A 349 1.22 22.69 -24.76
CA THR A 349 1.51 23.41 -23.51
C THR A 349 2.80 22.91 -22.84
N LEU A 350 3.36 21.78 -23.30
CA LEU A 350 4.54 21.17 -22.72
C LEU A 350 5.86 21.68 -23.30
N ASP A 351 5.83 22.34 -24.46
CA ASP A 351 7.03 22.66 -25.26
C ASP A 351 8.07 23.53 -24.53
N GLN A 352 7.65 24.32 -23.54
CA GLN A 352 8.51 25.21 -22.77
C GLN A 352 8.74 24.74 -21.33
N LEU A 353 8.23 23.56 -20.97
CA LEU A 353 8.39 23.02 -19.63
C LEU A 353 9.72 22.30 -19.48
N THR A 354 10.30 22.37 -18.29
CA THR A 354 11.41 21.50 -17.93
C THR A 354 10.95 20.03 -17.91
N PRO A 355 11.86 19.04 -18.05
CA PRO A 355 11.47 17.63 -17.99
C PRO A 355 10.66 17.26 -16.75
N ALA A 356 11.01 17.81 -15.58
CA ALA A 356 10.25 17.59 -14.34
C ALA A 356 8.85 18.21 -14.38
N ALA A 357 8.72 19.47 -14.82
CA ALA A 357 7.42 20.13 -14.93
C ALA A 357 6.52 19.47 -15.98
N ARG A 358 7.09 18.93 -17.05
CA ARG A 358 6.38 18.12 -18.05
C ARG A 358 5.84 16.82 -17.44
N GLU A 359 6.66 16.08 -16.68
CA GLU A 359 6.23 14.86 -16.00
C GLU A 359 5.06 15.14 -15.05
N ASP A 360 5.16 16.20 -14.25
CA ASP A 360 4.09 16.61 -13.32
C ASP A 360 2.80 16.98 -14.07
N ALA A 361 2.90 17.75 -15.15
CA ALA A 361 1.75 18.13 -15.97
C ALA A 361 1.06 16.92 -16.61
N ILE A 362 1.82 15.94 -17.13
CA ILE A 362 1.26 14.70 -17.69
C ILE A 362 0.58 13.89 -16.58
N ALA A 363 1.23 13.75 -15.42
CA ALA A 363 0.68 13.02 -14.29
C ALA A 363 -0.63 13.64 -13.81
N GLU A 364 -0.72 14.98 -13.74
CA GLU A 364 -1.94 15.69 -13.35
C GLU A 364 -3.10 15.39 -14.30
N GLU A 365 -2.87 15.47 -15.61
CA GLU A 365 -3.88 15.13 -16.62
C GLU A 365 -4.34 13.67 -16.53
N VAL A 366 -3.41 12.74 -16.44
CA VAL A 366 -3.75 11.32 -16.32
C VAL A 366 -4.51 11.03 -15.02
N LEU A 367 -4.01 11.50 -13.88
CA LEU A 367 -4.59 11.24 -12.56
C LEU A 367 -5.97 11.88 -12.39
N ARG A 368 -6.27 13.00 -13.08
CA ARG A 368 -7.63 13.57 -13.10
C ARG A 368 -8.56 12.91 -14.13
N GLY A 369 -8.09 11.90 -14.86
CA GLY A 369 -8.88 11.11 -15.78
C GLY A 369 -8.89 11.59 -17.24
N ASN A 370 -8.01 12.53 -17.64
CA ASN A 370 -7.81 12.90 -19.05
C ASN A 370 -7.06 11.76 -19.79
N ILE A 371 -7.75 10.63 -19.94
CA ILE A 371 -7.32 9.50 -20.74
C ILE A 371 -8.43 9.12 -21.72
N PRO A 372 -8.09 8.54 -22.89
CA PRO A 372 -9.07 7.99 -23.81
C PRO A 372 -9.94 6.90 -23.16
N ASP A 373 -11.21 6.83 -23.57
CA ASP A 373 -12.16 5.88 -23.02
C ASP A 373 -11.86 4.45 -23.45
N PHE A 374 -11.31 4.25 -24.65
CA PHE A 374 -10.90 2.92 -25.10
C PHE A 374 -9.82 2.27 -24.19
N LEU A 375 -9.00 3.05 -23.48
CA LEU A 375 -7.99 2.54 -22.54
C LEU A 375 -8.58 2.02 -21.23
N ARG A 376 -9.84 2.36 -20.92
CA ARG A 376 -10.54 1.95 -19.69
C ARG A 376 -11.03 0.50 -19.76
N THR A 377 -11.12 -0.07 -20.96
CA THR A 377 -11.56 -1.46 -21.17
C THR A 377 -10.34 -2.34 -21.33
N PHE A 378 -9.88 -2.94 -20.22
CA PHE A 378 -8.70 -3.79 -20.22
C PHE A 378 -8.97 -5.07 -21.02
N GLN A 379 -7.91 -5.63 -21.60
CA GLN A 379 -7.95 -6.85 -22.39
C GLN A 379 -7.41 -8.01 -21.54
N ASN A 380 -8.05 -9.16 -21.67
CA ASN A 380 -7.64 -10.39 -20.99
C ASN A 380 -6.51 -11.08 -21.76
N VAL A 381 -5.46 -11.48 -21.04
CA VAL A 381 -4.39 -12.34 -21.56
C VAL A 381 -4.28 -13.57 -20.67
N THR A 382 -4.39 -14.74 -21.29
CA THR A 382 -4.29 -16.04 -20.60
C THR A 382 -2.88 -16.61 -20.78
N VAL A 383 -2.26 -16.97 -19.68
CA VAL A 383 -0.92 -17.56 -19.64
C VAL A 383 -0.90 -18.84 -18.82
N LYS A 384 0.02 -19.73 -19.15
CA LYS A 384 0.22 -21.00 -18.47
C LYS A 384 1.68 -21.17 -18.09
N ALA A 385 1.93 -21.77 -16.95
CA ALA A 385 3.26 -22.14 -16.50
C ALA A 385 3.19 -23.37 -15.59
N LYS A 386 4.26 -24.16 -15.55
CA LYS A 386 4.41 -25.26 -14.61
C LYS A 386 5.18 -24.80 -13.39
N ASP A 387 4.77 -25.24 -12.21
CA ASP A 387 5.55 -25.08 -10.98
C ASP A 387 6.73 -26.08 -10.91
N ALA A 388 7.52 -26.01 -9.84
CA ALA A 388 8.66 -26.91 -9.63
C ALA A 388 8.26 -28.40 -9.47
N SER A 389 6.99 -28.70 -9.16
CA SER A 389 6.46 -30.07 -9.10
C SER A 389 5.94 -30.57 -10.45
N GLY A 390 5.95 -29.72 -11.49
CA GLY A 390 5.41 -30.02 -12.81
C GLY A 390 3.92 -29.76 -12.96
N LYS A 391 3.24 -29.25 -11.92
CA LYS A 391 1.83 -28.89 -11.97
C LYS A 391 1.63 -27.65 -12.83
N GLU A 392 0.77 -27.75 -13.83
CA GLU A 392 0.38 -26.60 -14.65
C GLU A 392 -0.60 -25.70 -13.89
N HIS A 393 -0.33 -24.40 -13.93
CA HIS A 393 -1.19 -23.34 -13.46
C HIS A 393 -1.63 -22.47 -14.63
N THR A 394 -2.82 -21.87 -14.52
CA THR A 394 -3.33 -20.90 -15.49
C THR A 394 -3.56 -19.56 -14.80
N ALA A 395 -3.07 -18.48 -15.41
CA ALA A 395 -3.39 -17.13 -15.01
C ALA A 395 -4.11 -16.38 -16.14
N VAL A 396 -5.10 -15.57 -15.77
CA VAL A 396 -5.70 -14.55 -16.62
C VAL A 396 -5.40 -13.20 -15.98
N PHE A 397 -4.66 -12.36 -16.69
CA PHE A 397 -4.40 -10.99 -16.28
C PHE A 397 -5.04 -10.01 -17.25
N GLU A 398 -5.41 -8.84 -16.72
CA GLU A 398 -6.00 -7.75 -17.49
C GLU A 398 -4.95 -6.69 -17.77
N VAL A 399 -4.89 -6.18 -19.00
CA VAL A 399 -3.92 -5.16 -19.42
C VAL A 399 -4.58 -4.07 -20.25
N MET A 400 -4.09 -2.83 -20.16
CA MET A 400 -4.53 -1.77 -21.07
C MET A 400 -4.32 -2.19 -22.55
N PRO A 401 -5.29 -1.94 -23.44
CA PRO A 401 -5.22 -2.35 -24.84
C PRO A 401 -4.09 -1.67 -25.60
N ASP A 402 -3.69 -0.47 -25.19
CA ASP A 402 -2.56 0.29 -25.72
C ASP A 402 -1.78 0.94 -24.56
N TYR A 403 -0.72 1.65 -24.88
CA TYR A 403 0.04 2.46 -23.93
C TYR A 403 -0.80 3.63 -23.41
N LEU A 404 -0.52 4.03 -22.17
CA LEU A 404 -1.10 5.19 -21.51
C LEU A 404 -1.01 6.42 -22.41
N ALA A 405 -2.09 7.17 -22.51
CA ALA A 405 -2.22 8.34 -23.35
C ALA A 405 -3.03 9.44 -22.65
N VAL A 406 -2.76 10.69 -23.04
CA VAL A 406 -3.58 11.84 -22.65
C VAL A 406 -4.43 12.27 -23.84
N GLY A 407 -5.70 12.56 -23.59
CA GLY A 407 -6.66 13.02 -24.59
C GLY A 407 -7.93 12.17 -24.66
N SER A 408 -8.64 12.30 -25.77
CA SER A 408 -9.91 11.60 -26.07
C SER A 408 -9.70 10.52 -27.13
N ASP A 409 -10.70 9.65 -27.37
CA ASP A 409 -10.63 8.63 -28.42
C ASP A 409 -10.33 9.20 -29.82
N THR A 410 -10.68 10.47 -30.07
CA THR A 410 -10.47 11.14 -31.37
C THR A 410 -9.22 12.03 -31.41
N ASP A 411 -8.64 12.36 -30.27
CA ASP A 411 -7.44 13.21 -30.16
C ASP A 411 -6.67 12.84 -28.89
N PHE A 412 -5.67 11.96 -29.04
CA PHE A 412 -4.81 11.51 -27.96
C PHE A 412 -3.35 11.42 -28.38
N VAL A 413 -2.47 11.49 -27.38
CA VAL A 413 -1.03 11.26 -27.53
C VAL A 413 -0.56 10.28 -26.46
N ARG A 414 0.08 9.18 -26.88
CA ARG A 414 0.74 8.22 -25.97
C ARG A 414 1.85 8.92 -25.20
N VAL A 415 1.89 8.72 -23.88
CA VAL A 415 2.78 9.47 -22.97
C VAL A 415 3.97 8.61 -22.49
N PRO A 416 5.19 8.86 -23.00
CA PRO A 416 6.43 8.50 -22.32
C PRO A 416 6.47 9.11 -20.92
N LEU A 417 6.87 8.31 -19.92
CA LEU A 417 7.02 8.76 -18.54
C LEU A 417 8.26 8.14 -17.91
N THR A 418 8.72 8.74 -16.80
CA THR A 418 9.65 8.08 -15.89
C THR A 418 8.98 6.88 -15.21
N PRO A 419 9.73 5.85 -14.79
CA PRO A 419 9.19 4.76 -13.99
C PRO A 419 8.52 5.23 -12.70
N GLN A 420 9.02 6.31 -12.09
CA GLN A 420 8.47 6.85 -10.84
C GLN A 420 7.06 7.44 -11.05
N THR A 421 6.88 8.25 -12.11
CA THR A 421 5.55 8.76 -12.49
C THR A 421 4.62 7.64 -12.91
N ALA A 422 5.12 6.66 -13.67
CA ALA A 422 4.34 5.51 -14.13
C ALA A 422 3.84 4.64 -12.95
N ALA A 423 4.69 4.37 -11.96
CA ALA A 423 4.32 3.65 -10.73
C ALA A 423 3.30 4.43 -9.89
N ARG A 424 3.47 5.76 -9.78
CA ARG A 424 2.49 6.64 -9.10
C ARG A 424 1.10 6.55 -9.72
N ILE A 425 1.01 6.57 -11.05
CA ILE A 425 -0.25 6.41 -11.78
C ILE A 425 -0.81 5.00 -11.61
N ALA A 426 0.05 3.97 -11.70
CA ALA A 426 -0.36 2.58 -11.51
C ALA A 426 -1.03 2.39 -10.14
N ASP A 427 -0.41 2.88 -9.06
CA ASP A 427 -0.97 2.83 -7.70
C ASP A 427 -2.35 3.49 -7.62
N ALA A 428 -2.50 4.68 -8.22
CA ALA A 428 -3.76 5.43 -8.21
C ALA A 428 -4.88 4.67 -8.93
N PHE A 429 -4.55 3.95 -10.00
CA PHE A 429 -5.51 3.20 -10.80
C PHE A 429 -5.73 1.76 -10.32
N GLY A 430 -5.02 1.34 -9.28
CA GLY A 430 -5.05 -0.04 -8.80
C GLY A 430 -4.40 -1.03 -9.76
N CYS A 431 -3.42 -0.54 -10.52
CA CYS A 431 -2.65 -1.26 -11.53
C CYS A 431 -1.20 -1.50 -11.08
N ALA A 432 -0.46 -2.25 -11.89
CA ALA A 432 0.97 -2.47 -11.79
C ALA A 432 1.64 -2.28 -13.16
N LEU A 433 2.97 -2.10 -13.14
CA LEU A 433 3.79 -2.13 -14.34
C LEU A 433 4.12 -3.59 -14.71
N PRO A 434 4.19 -3.94 -16.00
CA PRO A 434 4.42 -5.30 -16.45
C PRO A 434 5.87 -5.74 -16.20
N THR A 435 6.11 -7.05 -16.17
CA THR A 435 7.46 -7.61 -16.30
C THR A 435 7.81 -7.81 -17.77
N ARG A 436 9.06 -8.17 -18.07
CA ARG A 436 9.45 -8.64 -19.40
C ARG A 436 8.53 -9.74 -19.95
N LYS A 437 8.29 -10.78 -19.15
CA LYS A 437 7.42 -11.89 -19.56
C LYS A 437 6.02 -11.39 -19.91
N VAL A 438 5.42 -10.52 -19.09
CA VAL A 438 4.09 -9.96 -19.38
C VAL A 438 4.09 -9.21 -20.71
N VAL A 439 5.12 -8.40 -21.00
CA VAL A 439 5.23 -7.69 -22.30
C VAL A 439 5.27 -8.67 -23.47
N ASP A 440 6.02 -9.77 -23.37
CA ASP A 440 6.06 -10.80 -24.42
C ASP A 440 4.71 -11.49 -24.63
N GLU A 441 4.00 -11.82 -23.56
CA GLU A 441 2.68 -12.45 -23.64
C GLU A 441 1.64 -11.49 -24.23
N VAL A 442 1.72 -10.20 -23.89
CA VAL A 442 0.90 -9.14 -24.51
C VAL A 442 1.17 -9.06 -26.00
N TYR A 443 2.44 -9.05 -26.42
CA TYR A 443 2.79 -9.05 -27.85
C TYR A 443 2.20 -10.26 -28.57
N ARG A 444 2.35 -11.48 -28.00
CA ARG A 444 1.79 -12.70 -28.60
C ARG A 444 0.27 -12.61 -28.75
N ALA A 445 -0.43 -12.18 -27.70
CA ALA A 445 -1.89 -12.03 -27.66
C ALA A 445 -2.42 -10.87 -28.53
N SER A 446 -1.58 -9.89 -28.89
CA SER A 446 -2.00 -8.71 -29.64
C SER A 446 -2.51 -9.06 -31.04
N THR A 447 -3.72 -8.60 -31.36
CA THR A 447 -4.30 -8.72 -32.71
C THR A 447 -3.77 -7.65 -33.65
N VAL A 448 -3.27 -6.54 -33.10
CA VAL A 448 -2.64 -5.45 -33.84
C VAL A 448 -1.15 -5.42 -33.50
N LYS A 449 -0.31 -5.82 -34.46
CA LYS A 449 1.15 -5.81 -34.33
C LYS A 449 1.72 -4.83 -35.33
N LEU A 450 2.39 -3.80 -34.82
CA LEU A 450 2.93 -2.71 -35.62
C LEU A 450 4.45 -2.72 -35.56
N ASP A 451 5.11 -2.43 -36.68
CA ASP A 451 6.57 -2.39 -36.72
C ASP A 451 7.13 -1.13 -36.05
N PRO A 452 8.26 -1.24 -35.32
CA PRO A 452 8.99 -0.12 -34.76
C PRO A 452 9.28 1.01 -35.76
N LYS A 453 9.13 2.26 -35.32
CA LYS A 453 9.46 3.49 -36.09
C LYS A 453 10.52 4.33 -35.38
N PRO A 454 11.82 3.98 -35.50
CA PRO A 454 12.88 4.75 -34.85
C PRO A 454 12.98 6.20 -35.37
N MET A 455 13.20 7.13 -34.45
CA MET A 455 13.50 8.53 -34.67
C MET A 455 14.85 8.89 -34.02
N THR A 456 15.61 9.79 -34.65
CA THR A 456 16.99 10.13 -34.27
C THR A 456 17.15 11.51 -33.63
N GLU A 457 16.22 12.42 -33.85
CA GLU A 457 16.30 13.83 -33.45
C GLU A 457 15.43 14.13 -32.22
N ASP A 458 15.92 15.03 -31.36
CA ASP A 458 15.21 15.60 -30.20
C ASP A 458 14.35 14.59 -29.44
N ARG A 459 14.95 13.44 -29.13
CA ARG A 459 14.24 12.23 -28.71
C ARG A 459 13.44 12.40 -27.42
N GLU A 460 13.80 13.37 -26.61
CA GLU A 460 13.19 13.65 -25.32
C GLU A 460 12.16 14.80 -25.38
N SER A 461 11.90 15.41 -26.55
CA SER A 461 10.98 16.55 -26.67
C SER A 461 9.50 16.12 -26.77
N SER A 462 8.59 16.96 -26.24
CA SER A 462 7.13 16.79 -26.39
C SER A 462 6.69 16.74 -27.85
N ALA A 463 7.31 17.55 -28.71
CA ALA A 463 7.06 17.55 -30.15
C ALA A 463 7.41 16.18 -30.78
N THR A 464 8.54 15.59 -30.42
CA THR A 464 8.92 14.24 -30.88
C THR A 464 7.96 13.17 -30.36
N PHE A 465 7.47 13.29 -29.13
CA PHE A 465 6.47 12.35 -28.59
C PHE A 465 5.18 12.39 -29.41
N ALA A 466 4.67 13.59 -29.70
CA ALA A 466 3.49 13.79 -30.53
C ALA A 466 3.70 13.31 -31.98
N ARG A 467 4.87 13.57 -32.57
CA ARG A 467 5.23 13.08 -33.91
C ARG A 467 5.30 11.56 -33.97
N HIS A 468 5.90 10.91 -32.98
CA HIS A 468 5.94 9.44 -32.93
C HIS A 468 4.53 8.84 -32.74
N ASN A 469 3.66 9.51 -31.98
CA ASN A 469 2.26 9.10 -31.89
C ASN A 469 1.55 9.15 -33.24
N ALA A 470 1.77 10.22 -34.02
CA ALA A 470 1.20 10.33 -35.37
C ALA A 470 1.70 9.21 -36.31
N LEU A 471 2.99 8.86 -36.26
CA LEU A 471 3.54 7.73 -37.03
C LEU A 471 2.90 6.38 -36.66
N ILE A 472 2.61 6.17 -35.37
CA ILE A 472 1.89 4.98 -34.91
C ILE A 472 0.46 4.97 -35.46
N GLU A 473 -0.27 6.09 -35.36
CA GLU A 473 -1.65 6.14 -35.86
C GLU A 473 -1.75 6.00 -37.39
N GLU A 474 -0.78 6.55 -38.14
CA GLU A 474 -0.66 6.34 -39.58
C GLU A 474 -0.50 4.85 -39.89
N GLN A 475 0.39 4.15 -39.18
CA GLN A 475 0.59 2.71 -39.34
C GLN A 475 -0.62 1.87 -38.91
N ARG A 476 -1.35 2.34 -37.89
CA ARG A 476 -2.60 1.71 -37.42
C ARG A 476 -3.69 1.78 -38.49
N ALA A 477 -3.61 2.75 -39.41
CA ALA A 477 -4.48 2.88 -40.58
C ALA A 477 -5.98 2.74 -40.27
N GLY A 478 -6.43 3.34 -39.16
CA GLY A 478 -7.83 3.33 -38.73
C GLY A 478 -8.34 2.01 -38.13
N GLN A 479 -7.46 1.04 -37.82
CA GLN A 479 -7.85 -0.16 -37.07
C GLN A 479 -8.59 0.20 -35.77
N LYS A 480 -9.50 -0.66 -35.32
CA LYS A 480 -10.40 -0.36 -34.20
C LYS A 480 -9.62 0.00 -32.92
N LEU A 481 -10.03 1.06 -32.22
CA LEU A 481 -9.53 1.38 -30.88
C LEU A 481 -9.98 0.32 -29.86
N GLY A 482 -9.16 0.07 -28.85
CA GLY A 482 -9.43 -0.95 -27.83
C GLY A 482 -9.03 -2.38 -28.22
N ALA A 483 -8.62 -2.62 -29.47
CA ALA A 483 -7.90 -3.85 -29.80
C ALA A 483 -6.52 -3.85 -29.13
N LEU A 484 -6.02 -5.02 -28.70
CA LEU A 484 -4.71 -5.13 -28.08
C LEU A 484 -3.61 -4.86 -29.12
N VAL A 485 -2.90 -3.74 -28.94
CA VAL A 485 -1.85 -3.21 -29.84
C VAL A 485 -0.49 -3.41 -29.18
N ALA A 486 0.50 -3.91 -29.93
CA ALA A 486 1.88 -4.03 -29.47
C ALA A 486 2.91 -3.79 -30.61
N GLY A 487 4.19 -3.72 -30.23
CA GLY A 487 5.32 -3.54 -31.14
C GLY A 487 5.76 -2.08 -31.34
N THR A 488 5.04 -1.10 -30.80
CA THR A 488 5.28 0.33 -31.09
C THR A 488 6.19 1.06 -30.09
N LYS A 489 6.41 0.53 -28.89
CA LYS A 489 7.21 1.18 -27.83
C LYS A 489 8.11 0.18 -27.11
N LYS A 490 9.07 0.72 -26.36
CA LYS A 490 9.85 0.05 -25.32
C LYS A 490 9.09 0.21 -23.99
N ASP A 491 8.58 -0.88 -23.47
CA ASP A 491 7.86 -0.92 -22.21
C ASP A 491 8.80 -0.60 -21.04
N VAL A 492 8.36 0.25 -20.13
CA VAL A 492 8.93 0.37 -18.79
C VAL A 492 8.44 -0.81 -17.96
N VAL A 493 9.36 -1.64 -17.48
CA VAL A 493 9.04 -2.92 -16.83
C VAL A 493 9.56 -3.02 -15.41
N VAL A 494 8.94 -3.83 -14.57
CA VAL A 494 9.50 -4.27 -13.28
C VAL A 494 10.44 -5.46 -13.52
N SER A 495 11.61 -5.44 -12.89
CA SER A 495 12.65 -6.46 -13.08
C SER A 495 13.53 -6.60 -11.84
N ASN A 496 14.01 -7.83 -11.57
CA ASN A 496 14.95 -8.10 -10.48
C ASN A 496 16.28 -7.37 -10.68
N ARG A 497 16.62 -7.03 -11.93
CA ARG A 497 17.81 -6.25 -12.29
C ARG A 497 17.85 -4.86 -11.63
N LEU A 498 16.71 -4.30 -11.23
CA LEU A 498 16.66 -3.02 -10.52
C LEU A 498 17.37 -3.07 -9.15
N ALA A 499 17.61 -4.27 -8.60
CA ALA A 499 18.43 -4.46 -7.41
C ALA A 499 19.94 -4.38 -7.69
N GLU A 500 20.39 -4.57 -8.94
CA GLU A 500 21.81 -4.49 -9.33
C GLU A 500 22.35 -3.06 -9.14
N LYS A 501 21.52 -2.04 -9.39
CA LYS A 501 21.91 -0.64 -9.32
C LYS A 501 20.71 0.27 -9.06
N SER A 502 20.79 1.08 -8.01
CA SER A 502 19.77 2.07 -7.67
C SER A 502 19.59 3.17 -8.74
N ASN A 503 18.42 3.80 -8.73
CA ASN A 503 18.06 4.95 -9.58
C ASN A 503 18.13 4.64 -11.09
N ARG A 504 17.62 3.47 -11.47
CA ARG A 504 17.60 2.97 -12.85
C ARG A 504 16.18 2.72 -13.34
N VAL A 505 16.02 2.73 -14.66
CA VAL A 505 14.82 2.29 -15.35
C VAL A 505 15.13 1.00 -16.09
N ALA A 506 14.29 -0.01 -15.92
CA ALA A 506 14.30 -1.21 -16.74
C ALA A 506 13.37 -1.01 -17.95
N ILE A 507 13.94 -1.11 -19.14
CA ILE A 507 13.22 -0.98 -20.41
C ILE A 507 13.37 -2.24 -21.24
N TYR A 508 12.30 -2.64 -21.93
CA TYR A 508 12.25 -3.86 -22.73
C TYR A 508 11.25 -3.73 -23.89
N GLY A 509 11.49 -4.44 -24.99
CA GLY A 509 10.47 -4.66 -26.02
C GLY A 509 10.75 -3.94 -27.34
N TRP A 510 9.75 -3.22 -27.84
CA TRP A 510 9.75 -2.67 -29.21
C TRP A 510 9.92 -3.79 -30.25
N HIS A 511 9.03 -4.77 -30.16
CA HIS A 511 9.04 -6.00 -30.94
C HIS A 511 8.78 -5.74 -32.42
N LYS A 512 9.62 -6.33 -33.29
CA LYS A 512 9.35 -6.40 -34.73
C LYS A 512 8.23 -7.39 -35.02
N ALA A 513 7.69 -7.41 -36.24
CA ALA A 513 6.68 -8.38 -36.67
C ALA A 513 7.00 -9.85 -36.32
N ASP A 514 8.27 -10.27 -36.36
CA ASP A 514 8.71 -11.62 -35.99
C ASP A 514 8.71 -11.90 -34.47
N GLY A 515 8.32 -10.93 -33.66
CA GLY A 515 8.28 -10.99 -32.20
C GLY A 515 9.64 -10.84 -31.54
N LYS A 516 10.71 -10.48 -32.26
CA LYS A 516 11.99 -10.18 -31.63
C LYS A 516 12.01 -8.74 -31.11
N PRO A 517 12.35 -8.51 -29.83
CA PRO A 517 12.49 -7.16 -29.30
C PRO A 517 13.71 -6.45 -29.92
N ILE A 518 13.56 -5.19 -30.31
CA ILE A 518 14.71 -4.33 -30.63
C ILE A 518 15.45 -3.94 -29.35
N GLN A 519 14.71 -3.72 -28.25
CA GLN A 519 15.26 -3.39 -26.95
C GLN A 519 15.35 -4.64 -26.07
N PRO A 520 16.54 -5.23 -25.88
CA PRO A 520 16.73 -6.24 -24.83
C PRO A 520 16.53 -5.61 -23.45
N LEU A 521 16.27 -6.45 -22.43
CA LEU A 521 16.05 -5.99 -21.07
C LEU A 521 17.32 -5.34 -20.53
N THR A 522 17.26 -4.04 -20.27
CA THR A 522 18.42 -3.26 -19.85
C THR A 522 18.07 -2.24 -18.79
N ILE A 523 19.06 -1.90 -17.96
CA ILE A 523 19.01 -0.87 -16.92
C ILE A 523 20.09 0.20 -17.12
N VAL A 524 20.58 0.39 -18.36
CA VAL A 524 21.69 1.32 -18.65
C VAL A 524 21.34 2.79 -18.39
N HIS A 525 20.06 3.14 -18.49
CA HIS A 525 19.58 4.50 -18.28
C HIS A 525 19.24 4.78 -16.81
N GLY A 526 19.38 6.04 -16.40
CA GLY A 526 18.90 6.49 -15.09
C GLY A 526 17.38 6.59 -15.05
N GLU A 527 16.78 6.55 -13.87
CA GLU A 527 15.32 6.61 -13.67
C GLU A 527 14.67 7.92 -14.17
N LYS A 528 15.45 8.97 -14.45
CA LYS A 528 14.96 10.24 -15.02
C LYS A 528 14.95 10.25 -16.55
N TYR A 529 15.51 9.22 -17.20
CA TYR A 529 15.57 9.13 -18.64
C TYR A 529 14.18 8.81 -19.21
N VAL A 530 13.74 9.61 -20.19
CA VAL A 530 12.48 9.42 -20.90
C VAL A 530 12.67 9.88 -22.34
N ASP A 531 12.34 9.03 -23.30
CA ASP A 531 12.33 9.39 -24.72
C ASP A 531 11.03 8.97 -25.41
N TYR A 532 10.86 9.39 -26.66
CA TYR A 532 9.66 9.09 -27.46
C TYR A 532 9.34 7.60 -27.57
N SER A 533 10.32 6.72 -27.38
CA SER A 533 10.17 5.27 -27.54
C SER A 533 9.66 4.60 -26.27
N HIS A 534 9.69 5.27 -25.11
CA HIS A 534 9.11 4.72 -23.88
C HIS A 534 7.59 4.51 -24.00
N GLY A 535 7.14 3.37 -23.50
CA GLY A 535 5.75 2.98 -23.39
C GLY A 535 5.41 2.62 -21.94
N VAL A 536 4.36 3.24 -21.42
CA VAL A 536 3.78 2.85 -20.13
C VAL A 536 2.51 2.08 -20.42
N ARG A 537 2.53 0.78 -20.18
CA ARG A 537 1.34 -0.08 -20.24
C ARG A 537 1.00 -0.52 -18.84
N LEU A 538 -0.25 -0.36 -18.42
CA LEU A 538 -0.70 -0.75 -17.09
C LEU A 538 -1.42 -2.09 -17.16
N MET A 539 -1.19 -2.95 -16.17
CA MET A 539 -1.96 -4.17 -15.94
C MET A 539 -2.70 -4.09 -14.61
N SER A 540 -3.86 -4.73 -14.50
CA SER A 540 -4.60 -4.80 -13.23
C SER A 540 -3.73 -5.46 -12.15
N ARG A 541 -3.80 -4.98 -10.90
CA ARG A 541 -3.17 -5.68 -9.78
C ARG A 541 -3.87 -6.99 -9.47
N THR A 542 -5.14 -7.14 -9.83
CA THR A 542 -5.87 -8.38 -9.63
C THR A 542 -5.64 -9.31 -10.82
N VAL A 543 -5.06 -10.48 -10.54
CA VAL A 543 -4.82 -11.55 -11.50
C VAL A 543 -5.60 -12.78 -11.05
N ALA A 544 -6.37 -13.39 -11.97
CA ALA A 544 -7.08 -14.63 -11.68
C ALA A 544 -6.13 -15.81 -11.91
N VAL A 545 -5.70 -16.49 -10.84
CA VAL A 545 -4.86 -17.69 -10.90
C VAL A 545 -5.68 -18.91 -10.51
N ASP A 546 -5.80 -19.87 -11.42
CA ASP A 546 -6.66 -21.05 -11.28
C ASP A 546 -8.09 -20.68 -10.87
N GLY A 547 -8.63 -19.61 -11.48
CA GLY A 547 -9.96 -19.08 -11.22
C GLY A 547 -10.11 -18.26 -9.93
N LYS A 548 -9.04 -18.04 -9.16
CA LYS A 548 -9.08 -17.27 -7.90
C LYS A 548 -8.36 -15.93 -8.04
N PRO A 549 -8.96 -14.81 -7.61
CA PRO A 549 -8.30 -13.51 -7.63
C PRO A 549 -7.11 -13.51 -6.67
N ARG A 550 -5.98 -12.99 -7.14
CA ARG A 550 -4.76 -12.77 -6.37
C ARG A 550 -4.18 -11.41 -6.73
N ASP A 551 -3.54 -10.76 -5.78
CA ASP A 551 -2.74 -9.58 -6.07
C ASP A 551 -1.44 -10.00 -6.80
N VAL A 552 -1.12 -9.30 -7.88
CA VAL A 552 0.02 -9.55 -8.78
C VAL A 552 1.33 -9.66 -8.02
N ARG A 553 1.48 -8.89 -6.93
CA ARG A 553 2.71 -8.90 -6.10
C ARG A 553 2.94 -10.24 -5.43
N HIS A 554 1.88 -10.94 -5.01
CA HIS A 554 2.00 -12.28 -4.45
C HIS A 554 2.26 -13.34 -5.53
N VAL A 555 1.70 -13.17 -6.73
CA VAL A 555 1.98 -14.06 -7.86
C VAL A 555 3.44 -13.95 -8.27
N LEU A 556 3.94 -12.73 -8.42
CA LEU A 556 5.34 -12.44 -8.75
C LEU A 556 6.33 -12.92 -7.69
N TYR A 557 5.97 -12.84 -6.39
CA TYR A 557 6.81 -13.31 -5.30
C TYR A 557 6.84 -14.84 -5.15
N SER A 558 5.73 -15.52 -5.45
CA SER A 558 5.59 -16.95 -5.16
C SER A 558 6.54 -17.81 -5.99
N ALA A 559 7.35 -18.65 -5.34
CA ALA A 559 8.21 -19.63 -6.01
C ALA A 559 7.45 -20.59 -6.94
N GLY A 560 6.18 -20.92 -6.63
CA GLY A 560 5.35 -21.79 -7.46
C GLY A 560 4.56 -21.09 -8.56
N LEU A 561 4.31 -19.78 -8.44
CA LEU A 561 3.43 -19.04 -9.36
C LEU A 561 4.16 -17.98 -10.20
N ASN A 562 5.37 -17.57 -9.83
CA ASN A 562 6.10 -16.49 -10.52
C ASN A 562 6.25 -16.78 -12.02
N GLY A 563 6.44 -18.05 -12.41
CA GLY A 563 6.58 -18.46 -13.81
C GLY A 563 5.40 -18.08 -14.72
N LEU A 564 4.24 -17.75 -14.16
CA LEU A 564 3.08 -17.22 -14.88
C LEU A 564 3.35 -15.79 -15.40
N LEU A 565 4.04 -14.97 -14.62
CA LEU A 565 4.19 -13.53 -14.87
C LEU A 565 5.64 -13.04 -14.86
N SER A 566 6.63 -13.87 -14.57
CA SER A 566 8.05 -13.55 -14.54
C SER A 566 8.84 -14.71 -15.12
N ASP A 567 9.91 -14.40 -15.81
CA ASP A 567 10.94 -15.34 -16.24
C ASP A 567 12.31 -15.01 -15.64
N GLU A 568 12.31 -14.18 -14.59
CA GLU A 568 13.47 -13.85 -13.74
C GLU A 568 13.40 -14.57 -12.38
N GLY A 569 12.44 -15.48 -12.20
CA GLY A 569 12.10 -16.09 -10.91
C GLY A 569 11.23 -15.18 -10.04
N PRO A 570 11.16 -15.45 -8.72
CA PRO A 570 10.50 -14.60 -7.73
C PRO A 570 10.95 -13.13 -7.80
N VAL A 571 10.01 -12.19 -7.78
CA VAL A 571 10.29 -10.74 -7.77
C VAL A 571 10.06 -10.18 -6.37
N LEU A 572 11.13 -9.67 -5.74
CA LEU A 572 11.10 -9.13 -4.37
C LEU A 572 10.66 -7.66 -4.30
N ARG A 573 10.84 -6.92 -5.41
CA ARG A 573 10.41 -5.52 -5.57
C ARG A 573 9.44 -5.43 -6.73
N PRO A 574 8.15 -5.69 -6.51
CA PRO A 574 7.14 -5.74 -7.57
C PRO A 574 6.68 -4.34 -8.02
N ALA A 575 7.37 -3.28 -7.59
CA ALA A 575 7.13 -1.89 -7.94
C ALA A 575 8.47 -1.13 -7.97
N TYR A 576 8.47 0.03 -8.65
CA TYR A 576 9.59 0.98 -8.64
C TYR A 576 9.69 1.79 -7.35
#